data_AF-I8RHS7-F1
#
_entry.id   AF-I8RHS7-F1
#
_cell.length_a   1.000
_cell.length_b   1.000
_cell.length_c   1.000
_cell.angle_alpha   90.00
_cell.angle_beta   90.00
_cell.angle_gamma   90.00
#
_symmetry.space_group_name_H-M   'P 1'
#
loop_
_entity.id
_entity.type
_entity.pdbx_description
1 polymer ?
#
loop_
_entity_poly.entity_id
_entity_poly.type
_entity_poly.pdbx_seq_one_letter_code
_entity_poly.pdbx_strand_id
1 'polypeptide(L)' 'MCNTIIHGIPVESDPSLSREEINKLVYEVIQSWTWEGRKLGKVEIIRDGQWMQVHSYEQPFIQVVPMRATLQE' A
#
# COMPACT_ATOMS: atom_id res chain seq x y z
N MET A 1 -7.32 -11.13 -3.42
CA MET A 1 -6.80 -10.00 -2.63
C MET A 1 -7.91 -8.98 -2.46
N CYS A 2 -7.96 -8.32 -1.31
CA CYS A 2 -8.90 -7.26 -0.97
C CYS A 2 -8.18 -5.91 -0.95
N ASN A 3 -8.74 -4.92 -1.67
CA ASN A 3 -8.18 -3.58 -1.75
C ASN A 3 -9.01 -2.63 -0.90
N THR A 4 -8.35 -1.91 0.00
CA THR A 4 -8.96 -0.92 0.88
C THR A 4 -8.05 0.30 1.03
N ILE A 5 -8.61 1.41 1.48
CA ILE A 5 -7.84 2.61 1.82
C ILE A 5 -7.89 2.76 3.34
N ILE A 6 -6.72 2.77 3.98
CA ILE A 6 -6.57 2.92 5.43
C ILE A 6 -5.66 4.12 5.67
N HIS A 7 -6.17 5.13 6.40
CA HIS A 7 -5.46 6.40 6.66
C HIS A 7 -4.92 7.09 5.39
N GLY A 8 -5.64 6.96 4.27
CA GLY A 8 -5.22 7.52 2.98
C GLY A 8 -4.17 6.70 2.23
N ILE A 9 -3.72 5.57 2.78
CA ILE A 9 -2.78 4.65 2.15
C ILE A 9 -3.56 3.50 1.49
N PRO A 10 -3.32 3.20 0.20
CA PRO A 10 -3.79 1.98 -0.43
C PRO A 10 -3.20 0.74 0.25
N VAL A 11 -4.08 -0.16 0.67
CA VAL A 11 -3.72 -1.43 1.30
C VAL A 11 -4.34 -2.57 0.51
N GLU A 12 -3.48 -3.48 0.06
CA GLU A 12 -3.88 -4.74 -0.55
C GLU A 12 -3.62 -5.86 0.46
N SER A 13 -4.61 -6.71 0.71
CA SER A 13 -4.55 -7.68 1.79
C SER A 13 -5.17 -9.02 1.41
N ASP A 14 -4.72 -10.09 2.06
CA ASP A 14 -5.38 -11.39 1.98
C ASP A 14 -6.79 -11.32 2.59
N PRO A 15 -7.84 -11.80 1.90
CA PRO A 15 -9.22 -11.77 2.41
C PRO A 15 -9.44 -12.52 3.73
N SER A 16 -8.55 -13.44 4.08
CA SER A 16 -8.63 -14.23 5.32
C SER A 16 -8.19 -13.46 6.57
N LEU A 17 -7.61 -12.27 6.41
CA LEU A 17 -7.17 -11.41 7.50
C LEU A 17 -8.31 -10.52 8.01
N SER A 18 -8.36 -10.31 9.32
CA SER A 18 -9.37 -9.41 9.88
C SER A 18 -9.00 -7.95 9.61
N ARG A 19 -10.03 -7.11 9.42
CA ARG A 19 -9.84 -5.67 9.21
C ARG A 19 -9.16 -4.99 10.38
N GLU A 20 -9.39 -5.47 11.60
CA GLU A 20 -8.80 -4.92 12.82
C GLU A 20 -7.28 -5.17 12.88
N GLU A 21 -6.85 -6.40 12.58
CA GLU A 21 -5.42 -6.74 12.48
C GLU A 21 -4.72 -5.93 11.39
N ILE A 22 -5.35 -5.80 10.22
CA ILE A 22 -4.84 -4.99 9.11
C ILE A 22 -4.70 -3.52 9.54
N ASN A 23 -5.73 -2.93 10.15
CA ASN A 23 -5.70 -1.54 10.59
C ASN A 23 -4.57 -1.28 11.59
N LYS A 24 -4.40 -2.16 12.57
CA LYS A 24 -3.34 -2.03 13.58
C LYS A 24 -1.96 -2.09 12.95
N LEU A 25 -1.71 -3.08 12.09
CA LEU A 25 -0.43 -3.23 11.38
C LEU A 25 -0.13 -2.02 10.51
N VAL A 26 -1.10 -1.56 9.72
CA VAL A 26 -0.92 -0.39 8.84
C VAL A 26 -0.62 0.87 9.66
N TYR A 27 -1.28 1.05 10.80
CA TYR A 27 -0.99 2.16 11.72
C TYR A 27 0.45 2.11 12.23
N GLU A 28 0.93 0.96 12.69
CA GLU A 28 2.32 0.77 13.15
C GLU A 28 3.34 1.05 12.04
N VAL A 29 3.08 0.58 10.81
CA VAL A 29 3.93 0.86 9.65
C VAL A 29 3.96 2.36 9.34
N ILE A 30 2.81 3.05 9.34
CA ILE A 30 2.75 4.50 9.10
C ILE A 30 3.59 5.26 10.14
N GLN A 31 3.50 4.89 11.42
CA GLN A 31 4.28 5.53 12.48
C GLN A 31 5.79 5.33 12.27
N SER A 32 6.23 4.12 11.93
CA SER A 32 7.65 3.83 11.64
C SER A 32 8.19 4.67 10.49
N TRP A 33 7.46 4.73 9.37
CA TRP A 33 7.85 5.51 8.20
C TRP A 33 7.89 7.01 8.48
N THR A 34 6.91 7.51 9.23
CA THR A 34 6.87 8.91 9.64
C THR A 34 8.07 9.27 10.49
N TRP A 35 8.47 8.39 11.41
CA TRP A 35 9.68 8.56 12.23
C TRP A 35 10.96 8.60 11.40
N GLU A 36 11.03 7.80 10.33
CA GLU A 36 12.14 7.80 9.36
C GLU A 36 12.13 9.03 8.42
N GLY A 37 11.11 9.88 8.48
CA GLY A 37 10.95 11.01 7.56
C GLY A 37 10.60 10.58 6.12
N ARG A 38 10.13 9.35 5.94
CA ARG A 38 9.77 8.77 4.63
C ARG A 38 8.27 8.82 4.41
N LYS A 39 7.87 8.82 3.14
CA LYS A 39 6.44 8.81 2.76
C LYS A 39 6.03 7.43 2.30
N LEU A 40 5.12 6.80 3.04
CA LEU A 40 4.53 5.52 2.67
C LEU A 40 3.54 5.72 1.51
N GLY A 41 3.65 4.88 0.47
CA GLY A 41 2.83 4.95 -0.74
C GLY A 41 1.81 3.83 -0.87
N LYS A 42 2.17 2.60 -0.50
CA LYS A 42 1.31 1.41 -0.55
C LYS A 42 1.76 0.41 0.51
N VAL A 43 0.81 -0.36 1.04
CA VAL A 43 1.10 -1.57 1.84
C VAL A 43 0.46 -2.79 1.18
N GLU A 44 1.18 -3.89 1.13
CA GLU A 44 0.65 -5.21 0.79
C GLU A 44 0.81 -6.15 1.98
N ILE A 45 -0.24 -6.89 2.33
CA ILE A 45 -0.24 -7.84 3.44
C ILE A 45 -0.67 -9.22 2.93
N ILE A 46 0.27 -10.16 2.95
CA ILE A 46 0.07 -11.52 2.46
C ILE A 46 0.16 -12.47 3.65
N ARG A 47 -0.82 -13.38 3.76
CA ARG A 47 -0.77 -14.45 4.76
C ARG A 47 0.08 -15.60 4.23
N ASP A 48 1.08 -16.00 4.99
CA ASP A 48 1.96 -17.14 4.68
C ASP A 48 1.89 -18.15 5.84
N GLY A 49 0.87 -19.00 5.79
CA GLY A 49 0.55 -19.93 6.88
C GLY A 49 0.21 -19.21 8.19
N GLN A 50 1.13 -19.29 9.16
CA GLN A 50 1.03 -18.61 10.46
C GLN A 50 1.67 -17.20 10.46
N TRP A 51 2.36 -16.83 9.39
CA TRP A 51 3.05 -15.55 9.27
C TRP A 51 2.25 -14.56 8.44
N MET A 52 2.53 -13.28 8.63
CA MET A 52 2.08 -12.20 7.76
C MET A 52 3.30 -11.52 7.16
N GLN A 53 3.37 -11.50 5.84
CA GLN A 53 4.36 -10.73 5.11
C GLN A 53 3.79 -9.34 4.88
N VAL A 54 4.52 -8.32 5.32
CA VAL A 54 4.13 -6.91 5.15
C VAL A 54 5.12 -6.26 4.21
N HIS A 55 4.68 -5.93 3.00
CA HIS A 55 5.49 -5.19 2.04
C HIS A 55 5.08 -3.73 2.07
N SER A 56 6.04 -2.86 2.36
CA SER A 56 5.85 -1.42 2.47
C SER A 56 6.58 -0.73 1.33
N TYR A 57 5.83 -0.02 0.49
CA TYR A 57 6.35 0.67 -0.68
C TYR A 57 6.38 2.17 -0.43
N GLU A 58 7.50 2.78 -0.77
CA GLU A 58 7.65 4.23 -0.72
C GLU A 58 6.75 4.91 -1.75
N GLN A 59 6.24 6.09 -1.41
CA GLN A 59 5.48 6.90 -2.34
C GLN A 59 6.33 7.18 -3.58
N PRO A 60 5.88 6.80 -4.78
CA PRO A 60 6.65 7.03 -5.99
C PRO A 60 6.72 8.52 -6.30
N PHE A 61 7.80 8.93 -6.97
CA PHE A 61 7.83 10.23 -7.63
C PHE A 61 6.92 10.17 -8.87
N ILE A 62 5.87 11.00 -8.89
CA ILE A 62 4.89 11.02 -9.97
C ILE A 62 5.28 12.11 -10.97
N GLN A 63 5.60 11.72 -12.20
CA GLN A 63 5.80 12.62 -13.33
C GLN A 63 4.68 12.42 -14.36
N VAL A 64 4.04 13.51 -14.77
CA VAL A 64 3.06 13.48 -15.87
C VAL A 64 3.81 13.71 -17.18
N VAL A 65 3.62 12.81 -18.13
CA VAL A 65 4.20 12.90 -19.49
C VAL A 65 3.07 12.96 -20.53
N PRO A 66 3.24 13.72 -21.62
CA PRO A 66 2.22 13.82 -22.66
C PRO A 66 2.03 12.48 -23.38
N MET A 67 0.78 12.01 -23.44
CA MET A 67 0.42 10.84 -24.22
C MET A 67 0.41 11.21 -25.71
N ARG A 68 1.27 10.59 -26.51
CA ARG A 68 1.17 10.69 -27.98
C ARG A 68 -0.04 9.87 -28.41
N ALA A 69 -1.20 10.50 -28.52
CA ALA A 69 -2.33 9.90 -29.22
C ALA A 69 -1.89 9.67 -30.66
N THR A 70 -1.68 8.40 -31.04
CA THR A 70 -1.71 8.03 -32.45
C THR A 70 -3.19 8.09 -32.84
N LEU A 71 -3.62 9.26 -33.30
CA LEU A 71 -4.83 9.36 -34.10
C LEU A 71 -4.57 8.51 -35.36
N GLN A 72 -5.04 7.27 -35.36
CA GLN A 72 -5.28 6.56 -36.61
C GLN A 72 -6.56 7.18 -37.20
N GLU A 73 -6.37 7.96 -38.26
CA GLU A 73 -7.45 8.36 -39.18
C GLU A 73 -8.01 7.15 -39.92
#